data_AF-A0A6A4UCX0-F1
#
_entry.id   AF-A0A6A4UCX0-F1
#
_cell.length_a   1.000
_cell.length_b   1.000
_cell.length_c   1.000
_cell.angle_alpha   90.00
_cell.angle_beta   90.00
_cell.angle_gamma   90.00
#
_symmetry.space_group_name_H-M   'P 1'
#
loop_
_entity.id
_entity.type
_entity.pdbx_description
1 polymer ?
#
loop_
_entity_poly.entity_id
_entity_poly.type
_entity_poly.pdbx_seq_one_letter_code
_entity_poly.pdbx_strand_id
1 'polypeptide(L)'
;MKNILVCVSGLTPQIITESLFCLAIKEKTPIHEIYVITTARGREVILGLDKAVSTPKIALKTEIESLCSKYKISVPLFINNSDHIIVAKEESIELSDVRSDKQNKLFPNKVAEFIRLKSLEKETVLYCVISGGRKSMSVHLAFALSLFGRENDRLLHVLTSEENEFKGFYPLNKKEALALELSEIPFVRLRSLIVSSDASEKILNKKFSDIVELTQKQLKKLSDRKQLFIDVENRSLYYDGNSIQLEPLEFAIYFLFIEHNLTLSAKPITINHIHSAEFGSHLLEFIREKYNYYFVDEKKQLAWTKIGFDPEVFRSKRTKINSKLSTIIMDSDIFNEFKIDSIKNYRDTAYLVKAAKSKFKINY
;
A
#
# COMPACT_ATOMS: atom_id res chain seq x y z
N MET A 1 11.80 -22.05 -17.45
CA MET A 1 10.75 -21.47 -16.60
C MET A 1 9.40 -22.13 -16.87
N LYS A 2 8.65 -22.48 -15.82
CA LYS A 2 7.33 -23.12 -15.84
C LYS A 2 6.23 -22.06 -15.61
N ASN A 3 5.32 -21.92 -16.56
CA ASN A 3 4.19 -21.00 -16.46
C ASN A 3 3.00 -21.70 -15.79
N ILE A 4 2.51 -21.13 -14.70
CA ILE A 4 1.43 -21.68 -13.88
C ILE A 4 0.24 -20.73 -13.97
N LEU A 5 -0.89 -21.24 -14.44
CA LEU A 5 -2.15 -20.51 -14.42
C LEU A 5 -2.86 -20.73 -13.09
N VAL A 6 -3.20 -19.65 -12.40
CA VAL A 6 -3.91 -19.68 -11.12
C VAL A 6 -5.22 -18.92 -11.29
N CYS A 7 -6.35 -19.60 -11.18
CA CYS A 7 -7.65 -18.97 -11.31
C CYS A 7 -8.45 -19.08 -10.01
N VAL A 8 -9.20 -18.03 -9.68
CA VAL A 8 -10.36 -18.17 -8.79
C VAL A 8 -11.58 -18.59 -9.60
N SER A 9 -12.39 -19.52 -9.08
CA SER A 9 -13.57 -19.99 -9.80
C SER A 9 -14.78 -20.19 -8.89
N GLY A 10 -15.94 -19.79 -9.40
CA GLY A 10 -17.25 -19.91 -8.76
C GLY A 10 -18.08 -20.96 -9.46
N LEU A 11 -19.24 -20.55 -9.98
CA LEU A 11 -20.16 -21.43 -10.71
C LEU A 11 -19.88 -21.49 -12.23
N THR A 12 -18.93 -20.70 -12.70
CA THR A 12 -18.60 -20.54 -14.13
C THR A 12 -17.14 -20.92 -14.37
N PRO A 13 -16.80 -22.21 -14.46
CA PRO A 13 -15.42 -22.66 -14.69
C PRO A 13 -14.92 -22.36 -16.12
N GLN A 14 -15.81 -21.98 -17.05
CA GLN A 14 -15.49 -21.50 -18.41
C GLN A 14 -14.35 -20.47 -18.42
N ILE A 15 -14.31 -19.59 -17.41
CA ILE A 15 -13.28 -18.55 -17.33
C ILE A 15 -11.85 -19.11 -17.30
N ILE A 16 -11.67 -20.35 -16.82
CA ILE A 16 -10.37 -21.01 -16.72
C ILE A 16 -9.89 -21.44 -18.12
N THR A 17 -10.77 -22.04 -18.90
CA THR A 17 -10.50 -22.44 -20.29
C THR A 17 -10.34 -21.23 -21.21
N GLU A 18 -11.10 -20.16 -20.99
CA GLU A 18 -10.90 -18.87 -21.65
C GLU A 18 -9.55 -18.25 -21.31
N SER A 19 -9.13 -18.29 -20.05
CA SER A 19 -7.81 -17.83 -19.62
C SER A 19 -6.69 -18.62 -20.27
N LEU A 20 -6.81 -19.95 -20.29
CA LEU A 20 -5.88 -20.84 -20.98
C LEU A 20 -5.84 -20.52 -22.47
N PHE A 21 -6.99 -20.28 -23.11
CA PHE A 21 -7.07 -19.90 -24.51
C PHE A 21 -6.31 -18.61 -24.80
N CYS A 22 -6.59 -17.54 -24.04
CA CYS A 22 -5.91 -16.26 -24.20
C CYS A 22 -4.38 -16.41 -24.05
N LEU A 23 -3.93 -17.07 -22.98
CA LEU A 23 -2.50 -17.22 -22.72
C LEU A 23 -1.80 -18.12 -23.75
N ALA A 24 -2.30 -19.33 -23.98
CA ALA A 24 -1.61 -20.31 -24.81
C ALA A 24 -1.80 -20.07 -26.31
N ILE A 25 -2.97 -19.60 -26.75
CA ILE A 25 -3.28 -19.43 -28.17
C ILE A 25 -3.06 -18.00 -28.65
N LYS A 26 -3.56 -16.97 -27.93
CA LYS A 26 -3.43 -15.57 -28.38
C LYS A 26 -2.03 -15.02 -28.06
N GLU A 27 -1.61 -15.13 -26.80
CA GLU A 27 -0.32 -14.60 -26.30
C GLU A 27 0.86 -15.56 -26.51
N LYS A 28 0.63 -16.76 -27.08
CA LYS A 28 1.66 -17.79 -27.31
C LYS A 28 2.50 -18.15 -26.08
N THR A 29 1.91 -18.02 -24.90
CA THR A 29 2.52 -18.34 -23.62
C THR A 29 2.12 -19.77 -23.21
N PRO A 30 3.05 -20.76 -23.27
CA PRO A 30 2.70 -22.14 -22.95
C PRO A 30 2.39 -22.28 -21.45
N ILE A 31 1.20 -22.74 -21.10
CA ILE A 31 0.82 -23.03 -19.72
C ILE A 31 1.15 -24.48 -19.41
N HIS A 32 1.86 -24.70 -18.31
CA HIS A 32 2.37 -26.02 -17.93
C HIS A 32 1.55 -26.65 -16.81
N GLU A 33 0.85 -25.83 -16.02
CA GLU A 33 0.11 -26.27 -14.85
C GLU A 33 -1.03 -25.30 -14.53
N ILE A 34 -2.14 -25.85 -14.06
CA ILE A 34 -3.32 -25.07 -13.66
C ILE A 34 -3.64 -25.35 -12.19
N TYR A 35 -3.92 -24.30 -11.43
CA TYR A 35 -4.51 -24.37 -10.11
C TYR A 35 -5.79 -23.55 -10.06
N VAL A 36 -6.80 -24.09 -9.39
CA VAL A 36 -8.11 -23.45 -9.22
C VAL A 36 -8.40 -23.30 -7.74
N ILE A 37 -8.56 -22.06 -7.31
CA ILE A 37 -8.96 -21.71 -5.96
C ILE A 37 -10.47 -21.50 -5.95
N THR A 38 -11.18 -22.22 -5.08
CA THR A 38 -12.64 -22.24 -5.12
C THR A 38 -13.26 -22.54 -3.75
N THR A 39 -14.59 -22.57 -3.69
CA THR A 39 -15.38 -23.01 -2.53
C THR A 39 -15.76 -24.49 -2.66
N ALA A 40 -16.34 -25.08 -1.61
CA ALA A 40 -16.81 -26.46 -1.64
C ALA A 40 -17.78 -26.71 -2.81
N ARG A 41 -18.79 -25.84 -2.97
CA ARG A 41 -19.70 -25.91 -4.11
C ARG A 41 -19.02 -25.69 -5.45
N GLY A 42 -18.11 -24.72 -5.55
CA GLY A 42 -17.39 -24.47 -6.81
C GLY A 42 -16.53 -25.66 -7.24
N ARG A 43 -15.99 -26.45 -6.30
CA ARG A 43 -15.36 -27.74 -6.61
C ARG A 43 -16.34 -28.71 -7.26
N GLU A 44 -17.55 -28.87 -6.73
CA GLU A 44 -18.55 -29.74 -7.36
C GLU A 44 -18.86 -29.30 -8.80
N VAL A 45 -18.90 -27.99 -9.06
CA VAL A 45 -19.07 -27.45 -10.41
C VAL A 45 -17.88 -27.77 -11.31
N ILE A 46 -16.65 -27.58 -10.84
CA ILE A 46 -15.42 -27.91 -11.58
C ILE A 46 -15.36 -29.40 -11.94
N LEU A 47 -15.87 -30.26 -11.04
CA LEU A 47 -15.93 -31.70 -11.25
C LEU A 47 -17.14 -32.15 -12.10
N GLY A 48 -18.05 -31.24 -12.46
CA GLY A 48 -19.28 -31.57 -13.19
C GLY A 48 -20.33 -32.32 -12.35
N LEU A 49 -20.22 -32.25 -11.02
CA LEU A 49 -21.05 -32.98 -10.04
C LEU A 49 -22.15 -32.12 -9.39
N ASP A 50 -22.08 -30.79 -9.50
CA ASP A 50 -23.13 -29.90 -8.98
C ASP A 50 -24.47 -30.21 -9.68
N LYS A 51 -25.58 -30.17 -8.93
CA LYS A 51 -26.91 -30.57 -9.42
C LYS A 51 -27.72 -29.42 -10.00
N ALA A 52 -27.32 -28.16 -9.82
CA ALA A 52 -28.09 -27.01 -10.28
C ALA A 52 -28.11 -26.95 -11.81
N VAL A 53 -29.27 -26.69 -12.42
CA VAL A 53 -29.44 -26.69 -13.89
C VAL A 53 -28.51 -25.70 -14.59
N SER A 54 -28.21 -24.57 -13.95
CA SER A 54 -27.35 -23.51 -14.48
C SER A 54 -25.85 -23.78 -14.40
N THR A 55 -25.42 -24.96 -13.93
CA THR A 55 -23.99 -25.32 -13.83
C THR A 55 -23.62 -26.40 -14.84
N PRO A 56 -22.39 -26.37 -15.38
CA PRO A 56 -21.93 -27.38 -16.31
C PRO A 56 -21.94 -28.79 -15.67
N LYS A 57 -22.31 -29.79 -16.48
CA LYS A 57 -22.33 -31.22 -16.11
C LYS A 57 -21.12 -32.00 -16.62
N ILE A 58 -20.14 -31.28 -17.15
CA ILE A 58 -18.90 -31.81 -17.67
C ILE A 58 -17.79 -31.29 -16.78
N ALA A 59 -16.87 -32.17 -16.40
CA ALA A 59 -15.70 -31.79 -15.62
C ALA A 59 -14.81 -30.85 -16.43
N LEU A 60 -14.32 -29.79 -15.79
CA LEU A 60 -13.39 -28.82 -16.39
C LEU A 60 -12.18 -29.50 -17.04
N LYS A 61 -11.68 -30.58 -16.44
CA LYS A 61 -10.54 -31.34 -16.98
C LYS A 61 -10.79 -31.82 -18.41
N THR A 62 -11.98 -32.35 -18.68
CA THR A 62 -12.40 -32.81 -20.01
C THR A 62 -12.40 -31.65 -21.01
N GLU A 63 -12.84 -30.47 -20.58
CA GLU A 63 -12.89 -29.27 -21.42
C GLU A 63 -11.50 -28.69 -21.70
N ILE A 64 -10.59 -28.73 -20.72
CA ILE A 64 -9.17 -28.40 -20.93
C ILE A 64 -8.55 -29.34 -21.97
N GLU A 65 -8.76 -30.64 -21.85
CA GLU A 65 -8.25 -31.64 -22.80
C GLU A 65 -8.83 -31.43 -24.20
N SER A 66 -10.14 -31.14 -24.30
CA SER A 66 -10.81 -30.85 -25.57
C SER A 66 -10.29 -29.57 -26.24
N LEU A 67 -10.10 -28.49 -25.46
CA LEU A 67 -9.48 -27.26 -25.93
C LEU A 67 -8.08 -27.53 -26.48
N CYS A 68 -7.25 -28.24 -25.72
CA CYS A 68 -5.87 -28.53 -26.10
C CYS A 68 -5.80 -29.36 -27.38
N SER A 69 -6.67 -30.37 -27.51
CA SER A 69 -6.80 -31.18 -28.73
C SER A 69 -7.20 -30.33 -29.94
N LYS A 70 -8.24 -29.50 -29.80
CA LYS A 70 -8.75 -28.64 -30.88
C LYS A 70 -7.68 -27.66 -31.38
N TYR A 71 -6.97 -27.02 -30.45
CA TYR A 71 -5.99 -25.98 -30.77
C TYR A 71 -4.55 -26.49 -30.91
N LYS A 72 -4.34 -27.81 -30.78
CA LYS A 72 -3.04 -28.49 -30.90
C LYS A 72 -1.97 -27.88 -29.97
N ILE A 73 -2.34 -27.64 -28.72
CA ILE A 73 -1.41 -27.19 -27.66
C ILE A 73 -1.19 -28.29 -26.63
N SER A 74 -0.08 -28.22 -25.90
CA SER A 74 0.22 -29.16 -24.82
C SER A 74 -0.80 -29.04 -23.69
N VAL A 75 -1.26 -30.19 -23.17
CA VAL A 75 -2.18 -30.25 -22.03
C VAL A 75 -1.42 -29.87 -20.75
N PRO A 76 -1.81 -28.82 -20.02
CA PRO A 76 -1.20 -28.48 -18.75
C PRO A 76 -1.55 -29.52 -17.68
N LEU A 77 -0.68 -29.68 -16.68
CA LEU A 77 -0.98 -30.53 -15.53
C LEU A 77 -2.16 -29.96 -14.74
N PHE A 78 -3.25 -30.73 -14.67
CA PHE A 78 -4.43 -30.44 -13.87
C PHE A 78 -5.06 -31.75 -13.39
N ILE A 79 -5.06 -31.96 -12.07
CA ILE A 79 -5.57 -33.18 -11.43
C ILE A 79 -6.84 -32.84 -10.65
N ASN A 80 -7.88 -33.68 -10.74
CA ASN A 80 -9.13 -33.50 -10.01
C ASN A 80 -8.99 -33.88 -8.51
N ASN A 81 -8.04 -33.27 -7.80
CA ASN A 81 -7.74 -33.52 -6.40
C ASN A 81 -7.54 -32.20 -5.62
N SER A 82 -7.25 -32.31 -4.32
CA SER A 82 -7.02 -31.16 -3.44
C SER A 82 -5.72 -30.40 -3.70
N ASP A 83 -4.82 -30.93 -4.51
CA ASP A 83 -3.54 -30.28 -4.82
C ASP A 83 -3.72 -29.21 -5.88
N HIS A 84 -4.58 -29.47 -6.88
CA HIS A 84 -4.88 -28.51 -7.95
C HIS A 84 -6.19 -27.74 -7.73
N ILE A 85 -7.16 -28.32 -7.02
CA ILE A 85 -8.42 -27.67 -6.68
C ILE A 85 -8.36 -27.27 -5.20
N ILE A 86 -7.86 -26.06 -4.96
CA ILE A 86 -7.68 -25.51 -3.62
C ILE A 86 -9.02 -25.04 -3.07
N VAL A 87 -9.64 -25.88 -2.25
CA VAL A 87 -10.92 -25.58 -1.62
C VAL A 87 -10.70 -24.80 -0.33
N ALA A 88 -11.18 -23.56 -0.31
CA ALA A 88 -11.47 -22.88 0.94
C ALA A 88 -12.84 -23.35 1.46
N LYS A 89 -12.92 -23.72 2.73
CA LYS A 89 -14.22 -23.96 3.39
C LYS A 89 -15.06 -22.68 3.28
N GLU A 90 -16.34 -22.84 2.93
CA GLU A 90 -17.21 -21.82 2.32
C GLU A 90 -17.07 -20.39 2.88
N GLU A 91 -17.07 -19.44 1.95
CA GLU A 91 -17.49 -18.06 2.20
C GLU A 91 -19.04 -18.05 2.17
N SER A 92 -19.75 -17.88 3.28
CA SER A 92 -21.15 -17.42 3.22
C SER A 92 -21.17 -15.91 3.35
N ILE A 93 -21.53 -15.22 2.26
CA ILE A 93 -21.82 -13.80 2.25
C ILE A 93 -23.33 -13.67 2.40
N GLU A 94 -23.81 -13.41 3.62
CA GLU A 94 -24.90 -12.47 3.80
C GLU A 94 -24.27 -11.19 4.34
N LEU A 95 -24.05 -10.24 3.44
CA LEU A 95 -23.75 -8.85 3.78
C LEU A 95 -25.03 -8.21 4.32
N SER A 96 -25.34 -8.44 5.59
CA SER A 96 -26.28 -7.60 6.34
C SER A 96 -25.64 -6.98 7.57
N ASP A 97 -24.60 -7.57 8.16
CA ASP A 97 -23.79 -6.88 9.15
C ASP A 97 -22.47 -7.63 9.37
N VAL A 98 -21.42 -6.90 9.74
CA VAL A 98 -20.02 -7.36 9.86
C VAL A 98 -19.81 -8.30 11.07
N ARG A 99 -20.60 -9.37 11.19
CA ARG A 99 -20.59 -10.27 12.36
C ARG A 99 -20.86 -11.74 12.02
N SER A 100 -19.95 -12.40 11.29
CA SER A 100 -19.50 -13.77 11.63
C SER A 100 -18.16 -14.11 10.94
N ASP A 101 -17.15 -13.40 11.40
CA ASP A 101 -15.74 -13.33 10.99
C ASP A 101 -14.93 -14.65 10.88
N LYS A 102 -15.53 -15.84 10.98
CA LYS A 102 -14.76 -17.10 10.90
C LYS A 102 -14.55 -17.59 9.46
N GLN A 103 -15.54 -17.41 8.57
CA GLN A 103 -15.48 -17.95 7.21
C GLN A 103 -14.66 -17.07 6.25
N ASN A 104 -14.85 -15.75 6.29
CA ASN A 104 -14.01 -14.79 5.55
C ASN A 104 -12.54 -14.76 6.00
N LYS A 105 -12.17 -15.39 7.12
CA LYS A 105 -10.76 -15.54 7.51
C LYS A 105 -10.09 -16.75 6.85
N LEU A 106 -10.85 -17.76 6.44
CA LEU A 106 -10.27 -18.99 5.89
C LEU A 106 -9.85 -18.83 4.42
N PHE A 107 -10.67 -18.18 3.60
CA PHE A 107 -10.34 -17.95 2.19
C PHE A 107 -9.06 -17.13 2.01
N PRO A 108 -8.90 -15.93 2.60
CA PRO A 108 -7.71 -15.11 2.41
C PRO A 108 -6.45 -15.80 2.92
N ASN A 109 -6.56 -16.55 4.03
CA ASN A 109 -5.44 -17.33 4.55
C ASN A 109 -5.02 -18.42 3.57
N LYS A 110 -5.97 -19.14 2.96
CA LYS A 110 -5.67 -20.21 1.99
C LYS A 110 -5.06 -19.66 0.71
N VAL A 111 -5.59 -18.56 0.19
CA VAL A 111 -5.03 -17.91 -1.01
C VAL A 111 -3.64 -17.35 -0.73
N ALA A 112 -3.46 -16.67 0.41
CA ALA A 112 -2.16 -16.15 0.83
C ALA A 112 -1.13 -17.28 1.00
N GLU A 113 -1.51 -18.38 1.66
CA GLU A 113 -0.67 -19.57 1.82
C GLU A 113 -0.28 -20.16 0.46
N PHE A 114 -1.25 -20.36 -0.43
CA PHE A 114 -1.02 -20.93 -1.76
C PHE A 114 -0.07 -20.06 -2.60
N ILE A 115 -0.37 -18.77 -2.75
CA ILE A 115 0.45 -17.86 -3.55
C ILE A 115 1.84 -17.72 -2.94
N ARG A 116 1.96 -17.63 -1.61
CA ARG A 116 3.24 -17.61 -0.91
C ARG A 116 4.08 -18.83 -1.24
N LEU A 117 3.53 -20.05 -1.10
CA LEU A 117 4.24 -21.30 -1.38
C LEU A 117 4.65 -21.40 -2.85
N LYS A 118 3.73 -21.12 -3.77
CA LYS A 118 4.01 -21.17 -5.22
C LYS A 118 5.06 -20.14 -5.66
N SER A 119 5.08 -18.98 -5.00
CA SER A 119 6.08 -17.94 -5.26
C SER A 119 7.44 -18.23 -4.60
N LEU A 120 7.62 -19.34 -3.87
CA LEU A 120 8.92 -19.84 -3.42
C LEU A 120 9.55 -20.80 -4.43
N GLU A 121 8.75 -21.42 -5.30
CA GLU A 121 9.25 -22.31 -6.35
C GLU A 121 10.10 -21.50 -7.33
N LYS A 122 11.37 -21.88 -7.49
CA LYS A 122 12.28 -21.25 -8.45
C LYS A 122 11.86 -21.59 -9.88
N GLU A 123 12.22 -20.75 -10.84
CA GLU A 123 11.96 -20.99 -12.27
C GLU A 123 10.47 -21.14 -12.63
N THR A 124 9.56 -20.53 -11.87
CA THR A 124 8.13 -20.49 -12.20
C THR A 124 7.66 -19.07 -12.47
N VAL A 125 6.56 -18.91 -13.18
CA VAL A 125 5.83 -17.65 -13.34
C VAL A 125 4.35 -17.91 -13.08
N LEU A 126 3.75 -17.13 -12.18
CA LEU A 126 2.33 -17.22 -11.86
C LEU A 126 1.54 -16.26 -12.75
N TYR A 127 0.54 -16.78 -13.44
CA TYR A 127 -0.46 -16.02 -14.19
C TYR A 127 -1.78 -16.11 -13.44
N CYS A 128 -2.05 -15.12 -12.60
CA CYS A 128 -3.20 -15.10 -11.70
C CYS A 128 -4.39 -14.39 -12.36
N VAL A 129 -5.51 -15.08 -12.54
CA VAL A 129 -6.72 -14.52 -13.18
C VAL A 129 -7.81 -14.23 -12.17
N ILE A 130 -8.35 -13.00 -12.20
CA ILE A 130 -9.34 -12.51 -11.24
C ILE A 130 -10.79 -12.46 -11.77
N SER A 131 -11.05 -12.96 -12.99
CA SER A 131 -12.37 -12.88 -13.63
C SER A 131 -13.41 -13.88 -13.10
N GLY A 132 -13.05 -14.78 -12.17
CA GLY A 132 -13.94 -15.84 -11.68
C GLY A 132 -14.18 -15.82 -10.18
N GLY A 133 -15.17 -16.59 -9.72
CA GLY A 133 -15.51 -16.66 -8.29
C GLY A 133 -16.41 -15.52 -7.84
N ARG A 134 -16.61 -15.41 -6.52
CA ARG A 134 -17.23 -14.21 -5.94
C ARG A 134 -16.23 -13.06 -5.99
N LYS A 135 -16.71 -11.82 -6.11
CA LYS A 135 -15.87 -10.61 -6.18
C LYS A 135 -14.82 -10.53 -5.05
N SER A 136 -15.16 -10.99 -3.85
CA SER A 136 -14.26 -11.11 -2.70
C SER A 136 -13.05 -12.00 -2.98
N MET A 137 -13.27 -13.15 -3.62
CA MET A 137 -12.22 -14.13 -3.92
C MET A 137 -11.14 -13.52 -4.83
N SER A 138 -11.58 -12.81 -5.86
CA SER A 138 -10.72 -12.06 -6.80
C SER A 138 -9.88 -11.01 -6.09
N VAL A 139 -10.49 -10.24 -5.17
CA VAL A 139 -9.77 -9.25 -4.34
C VAL A 139 -8.70 -9.92 -3.49
N HIS A 140 -9.02 -11.05 -2.85
CA HIS A 140 -8.05 -11.78 -2.03
C HIS A 140 -6.90 -12.39 -2.84
N LEU A 141 -7.15 -12.88 -4.06
CA LEU A 141 -6.09 -13.30 -4.98
C LEU A 141 -5.17 -12.15 -5.35
N ALA A 142 -5.74 -11.00 -5.71
CA ALA A 142 -4.96 -9.80 -6.03
C ALA A 142 -4.10 -9.35 -4.83
N PHE A 143 -4.67 -9.31 -3.61
CA PHE A 143 -3.91 -8.95 -2.41
C PHE A 143 -2.82 -9.95 -2.05
N ALA A 144 -3.09 -11.25 -2.16
CA ALA A 144 -2.05 -12.27 -1.95
C ALA A 144 -0.90 -12.10 -2.96
N LEU A 145 -1.23 -11.83 -4.22
CA LEU A 145 -0.22 -11.57 -5.24
C LEU A 145 0.55 -10.26 -4.99
N SER A 146 -0.09 -9.19 -4.50
CA SER A 146 0.61 -7.96 -4.10
C SER A 146 1.64 -8.21 -2.99
N LEU A 147 1.31 -9.08 -2.02
CA LEU A 147 2.21 -9.39 -0.90
C LEU A 147 3.33 -10.36 -1.28
N PHE A 148 3.06 -11.35 -2.14
CA PHE A 148 4.01 -12.45 -2.38
C PHE A 148 4.45 -12.60 -3.83
N GLY A 149 3.81 -11.95 -4.79
CA GLY A 149 4.16 -12.05 -6.20
C GLY A 149 5.57 -11.53 -6.48
N ARG A 150 6.28 -12.22 -7.37
CA ARG A 150 7.60 -11.87 -7.90
C ARG A 150 7.44 -10.99 -9.14
N GLU A 151 8.52 -10.35 -9.56
CA GLU A 151 8.51 -9.39 -10.68
C GLU A 151 7.87 -9.93 -11.96
N ASN A 152 8.08 -11.21 -12.28
CA ASN A 152 7.53 -11.83 -13.48
C ASN A 152 6.08 -12.33 -13.33
N ASP A 153 5.56 -12.46 -12.10
CA ASP A 153 4.21 -12.94 -11.85
C ASP A 153 3.18 -11.88 -12.29
N ARG A 154 2.08 -12.30 -12.93
CA ARG A 154 1.12 -11.43 -13.62
C ARG A 154 -0.27 -11.52 -12.98
N LEU A 155 -0.96 -10.39 -12.91
CA LEU A 155 -2.38 -10.31 -12.54
C LEU A 155 -3.19 -10.00 -13.79
N LEU A 156 -4.18 -10.83 -14.09
CA LEU A 156 -4.88 -10.82 -15.36
C LEU A 156 -6.39 -10.76 -15.18
N HIS A 157 -7.06 -10.13 -16.13
CA HIS A 157 -8.50 -10.09 -16.24
C HIS A 157 -8.88 -10.50 -17.67
N VAL A 158 -9.54 -11.64 -17.77
CA VAL A 158 -10.23 -12.07 -18.98
C VAL A 158 -11.57 -11.35 -19.06
N LEU A 159 -11.81 -10.73 -20.21
CA LEU A 159 -13.03 -10.03 -20.55
C LEU A 159 -13.70 -10.80 -21.70
N THR A 160 -15.00 -11.05 -21.53
CA THR A 160 -15.87 -11.60 -22.58
C THR A 160 -17.10 -10.70 -22.69
N SER A 161 -17.72 -10.65 -23.85
CA SER A 161 -19.00 -9.96 -24.00
C SER A 161 -20.10 -10.76 -23.28
N GLU A 162 -21.06 -10.08 -22.63
CA GLU A 162 -22.19 -10.73 -21.94
C GLU A 162 -22.90 -11.78 -22.81
N GLU A 163 -23.04 -11.51 -24.11
CA GLU A 163 -23.64 -12.44 -25.06
C GLU A 163 -22.91 -13.77 -25.21
N ASN A 164 -21.63 -13.86 -24.86
CA ASN A 164 -20.80 -15.06 -24.95
C ASN A 164 -20.54 -15.72 -23.59
N GLU A 165 -20.99 -15.10 -22.51
CA GLU A 165 -21.02 -15.75 -21.20
C GLU A 165 -21.93 -16.98 -21.28
N PHE A 166 -21.47 -18.10 -20.70
CA PHE A 166 -22.22 -19.36 -20.60
C PHE A 166 -22.53 -20.10 -21.91
N LYS A 167 -22.03 -19.64 -23.07
CA LYS A 167 -22.29 -20.30 -24.38
C LYS A 167 -21.40 -21.52 -24.67
N GLY A 168 -20.33 -21.72 -23.92
CA GLY A 168 -19.39 -22.84 -24.08
C GLY A 168 -18.13 -22.63 -23.25
N PHE A 169 -17.28 -23.65 -23.10
CA PHE A 169 -16.08 -23.52 -22.25
C PHE A 169 -14.96 -22.70 -22.88
N TYR A 170 -14.86 -22.66 -24.21
CA TYR A 170 -13.80 -21.94 -24.90
C TYR A 170 -14.25 -21.56 -26.32
N PRO A 171 -13.62 -20.55 -26.93
CA PRO A 171 -13.93 -20.16 -28.30
C PRO A 171 -13.85 -21.35 -29.26
N LEU A 172 -14.85 -21.51 -30.13
CA LEU A 172 -14.90 -22.55 -31.15
C LEU A 172 -14.61 -22.03 -32.56
N ASN A 173 -14.73 -20.71 -32.76
CA ASN A 173 -14.54 -20.03 -34.02
C ASN A 173 -13.81 -18.68 -33.84
N LYS A 174 -13.44 -18.05 -34.96
CA LYS A 174 -12.69 -16.78 -34.94
C LYS A 174 -13.45 -15.63 -34.29
N LYS A 175 -14.79 -15.58 -34.41
CA LYS A 175 -15.61 -14.50 -33.86
C LYS A 175 -15.58 -14.53 -32.33
N GLU A 176 -15.79 -15.70 -31.74
CA GLU A 176 -15.69 -15.90 -30.30
C GLU A 176 -14.28 -15.61 -29.78
N ALA A 177 -13.25 -16.03 -30.51
CA ALA A 177 -11.86 -15.76 -30.13
C ALA A 177 -11.51 -14.27 -30.15
N LEU A 178 -12.11 -13.50 -31.06
CA LEU A 178 -11.94 -12.05 -31.13
C LEU A 178 -12.68 -11.32 -30.00
N ALA A 179 -13.81 -11.85 -29.53
CA ALA A 179 -14.59 -11.27 -28.45
C ALA A 179 -13.96 -11.48 -27.05
N LEU A 180 -12.98 -12.37 -26.95
CA LEU A 180 -12.28 -12.66 -25.70
C LEU A 180 -10.99 -11.83 -25.59
N GLU A 181 -10.89 -11.00 -24.56
CA GLU A 181 -9.72 -10.15 -24.33
C GLU A 181 -9.02 -10.52 -23.02
N LEU A 182 -7.71 -10.34 -22.98
CA LEU A 182 -6.89 -10.53 -21.79
C LEU A 182 -6.21 -9.21 -21.47
N SER A 183 -6.52 -8.67 -20.30
CA SER A 183 -5.92 -7.43 -19.81
C SER A 183 -5.04 -7.72 -18.60
N GLU A 184 -3.84 -7.16 -18.59
CA GLU A 184 -2.94 -7.20 -17.44
C GLU A 184 -3.28 -6.05 -16.49
N ILE A 185 -3.53 -6.37 -15.22
CA ILE A 185 -3.83 -5.39 -14.19
C ILE A 185 -2.55 -5.04 -13.45
N PRO A 186 -2.12 -3.77 -13.43
CA PRO A 186 -1.01 -3.36 -12.59
C PRO A 186 -1.37 -3.49 -11.12
N PHE A 187 -0.43 -3.98 -10.31
CA PHE A 187 -0.61 -4.13 -8.87
C PHE A 187 0.66 -3.77 -8.11
N VAL A 188 0.50 -3.37 -6.85
CA VAL A 188 1.63 -2.95 -6.01
C VAL A 188 2.39 -4.17 -5.52
N ARG A 189 3.70 -4.19 -5.75
CA ARG A 189 4.57 -5.28 -5.29
C ARG A 189 5.18 -4.94 -3.93
N LEU A 190 4.77 -5.67 -2.91
CA LEU A 190 5.20 -5.47 -1.52
C LEU A 190 6.12 -6.59 -1.01
N ARG A 191 6.40 -7.60 -1.86
CA ARG A 191 7.22 -8.77 -1.49
C ARG A 191 8.58 -8.38 -0.90
N SER A 192 9.26 -7.38 -1.45
CA SER A 192 10.59 -6.94 -0.99
C SER A 192 10.57 -6.37 0.43
N LEU A 193 9.46 -5.75 0.85
CA LEU A 193 9.27 -5.26 2.22
C LEU A 193 9.15 -6.44 3.20
N ILE A 194 8.36 -7.42 2.78
CA ILE A 194 7.92 -8.54 3.59
C ILE A 194 9.02 -9.60 3.73
N VAL A 195 9.74 -9.93 2.66
CA VAL A 195 10.70 -11.05 2.57
C VAL A 195 12.14 -10.60 2.89
N SER A 196 12.33 -9.50 3.64
CA SER A 196 13.65 -9.19 4.21
C SER A 196 14.18 -10.37 5.04
N SER A 197 15.50 -10.57 5.04
CA SER A 197 16.17 -11.82 5.48
C SER A 197 15.77 -12.34 6.86
N ASP A 198 15.36 -11.48 7.79
CA ASP A 198 14.95 -11.85 9.15
C ASP A 198 13.45 -12.17 9.30
N ALA A 199 12.65 -11.91 8.26
CA ALA A 199 11.19 -12.00 8.30
C ALA A 199 10.64 -13.24 7.56
N SER A 200 11.39 -13.79 6.60
CA SER A 200 10.94 -14.88 5.72
C SER A 200 10.46 -16.13 6.49
N GLU A 201 11.23 -16.61 7.46
CA GLU A 201 10.83 -17.75 8.31
C GLU A 201 9.65 -17.42 9.22
N LYS A 202 9.58 -16.19 9.74
CA LYS A 202 8.50 -15.73 10.62
C LYS A 202 7.17 -15.57 9.89
N ILE A 203 7.17 -15.43 8.55
CA ILE A 203 5.98 -15.21 7.74
C ILE A 203 5.33 -16.50 7.26
N LEU A 204 6.09 -17.60 7.13
CA LEU A 204 5.58 -18.88 6.61
C LEU A 204 4.38 -19.43 7.39
N ASN A 205 4.27 -19.14 8.69
CA ASN A 205 3.19 -19.66 9.54
C ASN A 205 2.17 -18.59 9.98
N LYS A 206 2.23 -17.38 9.42
CA LYS A 206 1.32 -16.29 9.78
C LYS A 206 0.03 -16.32 8.96
N LYS A 207 -1.05 -15.84 9.57
CA LYS A 207 -2.33 -15.60 8.90
C LYS A 207 -2.21 -14.35 8.03
N PHE A 208 -3.08 -14.24 7.01
CA PHE A 208 -3.16 -13.09 6.13
C PHE A 208 -3.29 -11.77 6.90
N SER A 209 -4.15 -11.72 7.94
CA SER A 209 -4.31 -10.53 8.80
C SER A 209 -3.00 -10.09 9.46
N ASP A 210 -2.23 -11.05 9.96
CA ASP A 210 -0.96 -10.77 10.66
C ASP A 210 0.08 -10.22 9.67
N ILE A 211 0.06 -10.74 8.44
CA ILE A 211 0.96 -10.30 7.37
C ILE A 211 0.59 -8.89 6.93
N VAL A 212 -0.71 -8.58 6.80
CA VAL A 212 -1.18 -7.21 6.53
C VAL A 212 -0.70 -6.26 7.63
N GLU A 213 -0.89 -6.59 8.91
CA GLU A 213 -0.43 -5.74 10.02
C GLU A 213 1.08 -5.52 10.01
N LEU A 214 1.87 -6.57 9.75
CA LEU A 214 3.32 -6.46 9.62
C LEU A 214 3.75 -5.58 8.45
N THR A 215 3.09 -5.73 7.31
CA THR A 215 3.35 -4.94 6.10
C THR A 215 3.06 -3.46 6.37
N GLN A 216 1.94 -3.16 7.03
CA GLN A 216 1.60 -1.80 7.42
C GLN A 216 2.62 -1.19 8.40
N LYS A 217 3.10 -1.98 9.37
CA LYS A 217 4.17 -1.53 10.28
C LYS A 217 5.48 -1.24 9.54
N GLN A 218 5.84 -2.03 8.52
CA GLN A 218 7.04 -1.80 7.72
C GLN A 218 6.91 -0.56 6.83
N LEU A 219 5.76 -0.38 6.18
CA LEU A 219 5.44 0.81 5.40
C LEU A 219 5.54 2.07 6.26
N LYS A 220 4.94 2.04 7.46
CA LYS A 220 5.04 3.14 8.43
C LYS A 220 6.50 3.44 8.82
N LYS A 221 7.31 2.42 9.08
CA LYS A 221 8.75 2.59 9.38
C LYS A 221 9.53 3.24 8.23
N LEU A 222 9.19 2.95 6.98
CA LEU A 222 9.83 3.59 5.82
C LEU A 222 9.47 5.07 5.73
N SER A 223 8.20 5.40 5.95
CA SER A 223 7.77 6.81 6.04
C SER A 223 8.42 7.52 7.23
N ASP A 224 8.51 6.87 8.39
CA ASP A 224 9.10 7.44 9.61
C ASP A 224 10.62 7.66 9.53
N ARG A 225 11.33 7.03 8.58
CA ARG A 225 12.76 7.24 8.35
C ARG A 225 13.09 8.54 7.63
N LYS A 226 12.11 9.22 7.03
CA LYS A 226 12.36 10.51 6.39
C LYS A 226 12.58 11.58 7.47
N GLN A 227 13.75 12.19 7.45
CA GLN A 227 14.16 13.22 8.41
C GLN A 227 14.10 14.60 7.75
N LEU A 228 13.74 15.62 8.52
CA LEU A 228 13.97 17.01 8.17
C LEU A 228 15.42 17.37 8.53
N PHE A 229 16.21 17.68 7.51
CA PHE A 229 17.57 18.17 7.70
C PHE A 229 17.53 19.69 7.87
N ILE A 230 18.21 20.18 8.90
CA ILE A 230 18.23 21.59 9.28
C ILE A 230 19.67 22.06 9.16
N ASP A 231 19.92 22.97 8.23
CA ASP A 231 21.20 23.64 8.06
C ASP A 231 21.11 25.03 8.71
N VAL A 232 21.76 25.15 9.88
CA VAL A 232 21.72 26.37 10.69
C VAL A 232 22.50 27.50 10.02
N GLU A 233 23.66 27.22 9.43
CA GLU A 233 24.49 28.24 8.77
C GLU A 233 23.77 28.86 7.56
N ASN A 234 23.18 28.02 6.70
CA ASN A 234 22.53 28.47 5.46
C ASN A 234 21.06 28.87 5.61
N ARG A 235 20.46 28.66 6.80
CA ARG A 235 19.02 28.82 7.08
C ARG A 235 18.13 27.94 6.21
N SER A 236 18.63 26.76 5.86
CA SER A 236 18.00 25.90 4.87
C SER A 236 17.38 24.67 5.54
N LEU A 237 16.20 24.29 5.07
CA LEU A 237 15.52 23.06 5.48
C LEU A 237 15.43 22.14 4.27
N TYR A 238 15.83 20.88 4.45
CA TYR A 238 15.80 19.87 3.39
C TYR A 238 14.92 18.68 3.79
N TYR A 239 14.03 18.29 2.88
CA TYR A 239 13.17 17.13 3.04
C TYR A 239 13.00 16.42 1.70
N ASP A 240 13.32 15.13 1.67
CA ASP A 240 13.11 14.25 0.50
C ASP A 240 13.66 14.81 -0.83
N GLY A 241 14.86 15.41 -0.78
CA GLY A 241 15.54 15.99 -1.95
C GLY A 241 15.11 17.43 -2.30
N ASN A 242 14.08 17.97 -1.65
CA ASN A 242 13.65 19.37 -1.83
C ASN A 242 14.22 20.26 -0.72
N SER A 243 14.44 21.54 -1.02
CA SER A 243 15.00 22.50 -0.08
C SER A 243 14.28 23.85 -0.11
N ILE A 244 14.17 24.48 1.06
CA ILE A 244 13.76 25.88 1.20
C ILE A 244 14.78 26.65 2.02
N GLN A 245 14.87 27.94 1.76
CA GLN A 245 15.60 28.88 2.61
C GLN A 245 14.62 29.77 3.38
N LEU A 246 14.85 29.89 4.68
CA LEU A 246 14.10 30.77 5.57
C LEU A 246 14.84 32.10 5.75
N GLU A 247 14.08 33.17 5.91
CA GLU A 247 14.65 34.45 6.36
C GLU A 247 15.21 34.31 7.78
N PRO A 248 16.20 35.10 8.21
CA PRO A 248 16.84 34.96 9.53
C PRO A 248 15.85 34.85 10.70
N LEU A 249 14.84 35.73 10.76
CA LEU A 249 13.81 35.69 11.80
C LEU A 249 12.85 34.48 11.66
N GLU A 250 12.57 34.02 10.44
CA GLU A 250 11.75 32.82 10.21
C GLU A 250 12.48 31.56 10.69
N PHE A 251 13.77 31.46 10.34
CA PHE A 251 14.60 30.35 10.76
C PHE A 251 14.77 30.33 12.27
N ALA A 252 15.12 31.46 12.88
CA ALA A 252 15.34 31.54 14.32
C ALA A 252 14.09 31.12 15.11
N ILE A 253 12.90 31.61 14.73
CA ILE A 253 11.65 31.16 15.36
C ILE A 253 11.46 29.65 15.19
N TYR A 254 11.62 29.12 13.98
CA TYR A 254 11.41 27.70 13.73
C TYR A 254 12.42 26.82 14.49
N PHE A 255 13.69 27.23 14.52
CA PHE A 255 14.76 26.52 15.19
C PHE A 255 14.55 26.45 16.70
N LEU A 256 14.10 27.52 17.36
CA LEU A 256 13.78 27.49 18.79
C LEU A 256 12.65 26.51 19.12
N PHE A 257 11.66 26.38 18.24
CA PHE A 257 10.62 25.35 18.40
C PHE A 257 11.17 23.93 18.26
N ILE A 258 12.12 23.71 17.35
CA ILE A 258 12.80 22.43 17.20
C ILE A 258 13.65 22.14 18.44
N GLU A 259 14.49 23.08 18.87
CA GLU A 259 15.35 22.94 20.04
C GLU A 259 14.56 22.63 21.31
N HIS A 260 13.47 23.37 21.54
CA HIS A 260 12.54 23.10 22.64
C HIS A 260 11.99 21.67 22.59
N ASN A 261 11.62 21.19 21.39
CA ASN A 261 11.14 19.83 21.18
C ASN A 261 12.19 18.73 21.35
N LEU A 262 13.48 19.04 21.27
CA LEU A 262 14.55 18.07 21.51
C LEU A 262 14.74 17.77 23.00
N THR A 263 14.09 18.53 23.89
CA THR A 263 14.08 18.30 25.34
C THR A 263 13.11 17.17 25.73
N LEU A 264 13.49 16.35 26.73
CA LEU A 264 12.76 15.13 27.12
C LEU A 264 11.32 15.36 27.64
N SER A 265 10.95 16.60 27.92
CA SER A 265 9.67 17.00 28.52
C SER A 265 9.00 18.18 27.82
N ALA A 266 9.28 18.37 26.52
CA ALA A 266 8.79 19.50 25.74
C ALA A 266 7.26 19.64 25.81
N LYS A 267 6.79 20.66 26.52
CA LYS A 267 5.37 21.06 26.55
C LYS A 267 5.10 22.02 25.40
N PRO A 268 3.85 22.15 24.92
CA PRO A 268 3.49 23.19 23.97
C PRO A 268 3.90 24.58 24.49
N ILE A 269 4.51 25.41 23.63
CA ILE A 269 4.90 26.79 23.95
C ILE A 269 3.66 27.68 23.88
N THR A 270 3.29 28.34 24.98
CA THR A 270 2.12 29.23 25.01
C THR A 270 2.41 30.57 24.35
N ILE A 271 1.36 31.26 23.86
CA ILE A 271 1.54 32.62 23.31
C ILE A 271 2.04 33.59 24.39
N ASN A 272 1.70 33.36 25.66
CA ASN A 272 2.23 34.13 26.79
C ASN A 272 3.74 33.94 26.97
N HIS A 273 4.27 32.72 26.77
CA HIS A 273 5.71 32.50 26.80
C HIS A 273 6.41 33.16 25.61
N ILE A 274 5.81 33.14 24.41
CA ILE A 274 6.34 33.86 23.24
C ILE A 274 6.40 35.37 23.53
N HIS A 275 5.36 35.91 24.17
CA HIS A 275 5.29 37.30 24.62
C HIS A 275 5.98 37.54 25.97
N SER A 276 7.06 36.80 26.26
CA SER A 276 7.89 37.02 27.45
C SER A 276 9.26 37.58 27.08
N ALA A 277 9.83 38.37 27.98
CA ALA A 277 11.21 38.85 27.89
C ALA A 277 12.23 37.70 27.75
N GLU A 278 11.94 36.54 28.35
CA GLU A 278 12.79 35.34 28.27
C GLU A 278 12.89 34.83 26.82
N PHE A 279 11.74 34.57 26.18
CA PHE A 279 11.71 34.13 24.78
C PHE A 279 12.30 35.18 23.83
N GLY A 280 11.97 36.46 24.04
CA GLY A 280 12.50 37.55 23.23
C GLY A 280 14.02 37.72 23.35
N SER A 281 14.58 37.52 24.55
CA SER A 281 16.03 37.56 24.79
C SER A 281 16.73 36.37 24.13
N HIS A 282 16.19 35.16 24.30
CA HIS A 282 16.74 33.94 23.68
C HIS A 282 16.74 34.06 22.14
N LEU A 283 15.63 34.53 21.55
CA LEU A 283 15.53 34.75 20.10
C LEU A 283 16.57 35.76 19.60
N LEU A 284 16.78 36.86 20.33
CA LEU A 284 17.75 37.88 19.95
C LEU A 284 19.19 37.37 20.08
N GLU A 285 19.50 36.60 21.12
CA GLU A 285 20.80 35.96 21.33
C GLU A 285 21.13 35.02 20.17
N PHE A 286 20.22 34.13 19.82
CA PHE A 286 20.39 33.21 18.68
C PHE A 286 20.63 33.97 17.36
N ILE A 287 19.85 35.02 17.08
CA ILE A 287 20.02 35.84 15.88
C ILE A 287 21.38 36.54 15.88
N ARG A 288 21.84 37.10 17.01
CA ARG A 288 23.14 37.77 17.09
C ARG A 288 24.30 36.79 16.91
N GLU A 289 24.19 35.60 17.47
CA GLU A 289 25.23 34.57 17.38
C GLU A 289 25.35 34.02 15.96
N LYS A 290 24.23 33.61 15.36
CA LYS A 290 24.23 32.91 14.06
C LYS A 290 24.08 33.82 12.86
N TYR A 291 23.40 34.95 13.00
CA TYR A 291 23.06 35.87 11.91
C TYR A 291 23.44 37.31 12.25
N ASN A 292 24.70 37.53 12.65
CA ASN A 292 25.21 38.85 13.03
C ASN A 292 25.04 39.96 11.97
N TYR A 293 24.88 39.59 10.70
CA TYR A 293 24.58 40.49 9.59
C TYR A 293 23.10 40.93 9.53
N TYR A 294 22.20 40.27 10.27
CA TYR A 294 20.78 40.59 10.30
C TYR A 294 20.48 41.68 11.34
N PHE A 295 20.21 42.89 10.86
CA PHE A 295 19.93 44.03 11.73
C PHE A 295 18.49 44.00 12.29
N VAL A 296 18.37 43.92 13.61
CA VAL A 296 17.14 44.19 14.35
C VAL A 296 17.24 45.60 14.91
N ASP A 297 16.25 46.47 14.69
CA ASP A 297 16.35 47.85 15.20
C ASP A 297 16.35 47.91 16.75
N GLU A 298 17.03 48.91 17.31
CA GLU A 298 17.22 49.05 18.75
C GLU A 298 15.90 49.10 19.54
N LYS A 299 14.84 49.69 18.96
CA LYS A 299 13.53 49.75 19.61
C LYS A 299 12.93 48.35 19.72
N LYS A 300 13.01 47.52 18.68
CA LYS A 300 12.60 46.11 18.72
C LYS A 300 13.44 45.28 19.67
N GLN A 301 14.77 45.47 19.66
CA GLN A 301 15.65 44.77 20.61
C GLN A 301 15.24 45.06 22.06
N LEU A 302 14.99 46.34 22.37
CA LEU A 302 14.53 46.76 23.70
C LEU A 302 13.14 46.21 24.03
N ALA A 303 12.21 46.20 23.06
CA ALA A 303 10.87 45.66 23.26
C ALA A 303 10.91 44.14 23.51
N TRP A 304 11.68 43.38 22.74
CA TRP A 304 11.76 41.92 22.87
C TRP A 304 12.38 41.51 24.21
N THR A 305 13.41 42.24 24.67
CA THR A 305 14.12 41.93 25.92
C THR A 305 13.42 42.45 27.18
N LYS A 306 12.55 43.46 27.08
CA LYS A 306 11.80 44.00 28.24
C LYS A 306 10.35 43.53 28.35
N ILE A 307 9.66 43.43 27.23
CA ILE A 307 8.22 43.12 27.18
C ILE A 307 8.01 41.72 26.64
N GLY A 308 8.65 41.39 25.52
CA GLY A 308 8.58 40.07 24.87
C GLY A 308 8.40 40.17 23.36
N PHE A 309 8.39 39.01 22.69
CA PHE A 309 8.22 38.97 21.25
C PHE A 309 6.76 39.18 20.85
N ASP A 310 6.54 40.02 19.83
CA ASP A 310 5.20 40.42 19.40
C ASP A 310 4.37 39.22 18.89
N PRO A 311 3.18 38.94 19.50
CA PRO A 311 2.31 37.83 19.11
C PRO A 311 1.83 37.87 17.65
N GLU A 312 1.53 39.05 17.11
CA GLU A 312 1.06 39.21 15.73
C GLU A 312 2.20 38.98 14.73
N VAL A 313 3.39 39.48 15.05
CA VAL A 313 4.60 39.18 14.26
C VAL A 313 4.88 37.69 14.27
N PHE A 314 4.78 37.01 15.42
CA PHE A 314 4.90 35.56 15.52
C PHE A 314 3.87 34.84 14.63
N ARG A 315 2.58 35.19 14.72
CA ARG A 315 1.52 34.57 13.91
C ARG A 315 1.78 34.74 12.41
N SER A 316 2.24 35.93 11.99
CA SER A 316 2.62 36.22 10.61
C SER A 316 3.80 35.35 10.15
N LYS A 317 4.86 35.27 10.97
CA LYS A 317 6.03 34.45 10.67
C LYS A 317 5.73 32.95 10.65
N ARG A 318 4.92 32.46 11.60
CA ARG A 318 4.43 31.08 11.64
C ARG A 318 3.73 30.70 10.33
N THR A 319 2.84 31.56 9.83
CA THR A 319 2.13 31.32 8.56
C THR A 319 3.10 31.24 7.38
N LYS A 320 4.12 32.12 7.33
CA LYS A 320 5.15 32.06 6.28
C LYS A 320 6.01 30.80 6.36
N ILE A 321 6.45 30.41 7.56
CA ILE A 321 7.23 29.18 7.79
C ILE A 321 6.42 27.96 7.33
N ASN A 322 5.18 27.83 7.80
CA ASN A 322 4.30 26.71 7.45
C ASN A 322 4.02 26.66 5.95
N SER A 323 3.79 27.82 5.31
CA SER A 323 3.61 27.91 3.86
C SER A 323 4.85 27.44 3.09
N LYS A 324 6.05 27.90 3.47
CA LYS A 324 7.30 27.43 2.86
C LYS A 324 7.51 25.93 3.09
N LEU A 325 7.28 25.42 4.30
CA LEU A 325 7.40 23.99 4.61
C LEU A 325 6.47 23.13 3.74
N SER A 326 5.24 23.57 3.46
CA SER A 326 4.32 22.83 2.59
C SER A 326 4.80 22.73 1.14
N THR A 327 5.78 23.54 0.72
CA THR A 327 6.37 23.41 -0.63
C THR A 327 7.38 22.26 -0.74
N ILE A 328 7.99 21.84 0.37
CA ILE A 328 8.99 20.75 0.40
C ILE A 328 8.43 19.46 1.03
N ILE A 329 7.32 19.54 1.77
CA ILE A 329 6.62 18.40 2.37
C ILE A 329 5.20 18.34 1.81
N MET A 330 5.01 17.57 0.73
CA MET A 330 3.70 17.46 0.04
C MET A 330 2.69 16.57 0.78
N ASP A 331 3.18 15.57 1.51
CA ASP A 331 2.32 14.67 2.30
C ASP A 331 1.75 15.44 3.51
N SER A 332 0.41 15.54 3.58
CA SER A 332 -0.27 16.32 4.61
C SER A 332 -0.05 15.78 6.02
N ASP A 333 0.06 14.46 6.17
CA ASP A 333 0.26 13.84 7.48
C ASP A 333 1.66 14.13 8.00
N ILE A 334 2.66 14.01 7.12
CA ILE A 334 4.05 14.35 7.43
C ILE A 334 4.19 15.86 7.68
N PHE A 335 3.58 16.71 6.85
CA PHE A 335 3.59 18.16 7.04
C PHE A 335 3.03 18.57 8.40
N ASN A 336 1.96 17.90 8.84
CA ASN A 336 1.38 18.11 10.18
C ASN A 336 2.32 17.75 11.32
N GLU A 337 3.34 16.92 11.07
CA GLU A 337 4.39 16.65 12.03
C GLU A 337 5.39 17.80 12.16
N PHE A 338 5.81 18.41 11.04
CA PHE A 338 6.89 19.39 11.01
C PHE A 338 6.45 20.86 11.11
N LYS A 339 5.18 21.17 10.82
CA LYS A 339 4.67 22.54 10.94
C LYS A 339 4.61 22.99 12.41
N ILE A 340 4.65 24.31 12.63
CA ILE A 340 4.27 24.89 13.93
C ILE A 340 2.73 24.87 14.00
N ASP A 341 2.18 23.90 14.74
CA ASP A 341 0.75 23.70 14.88
C ASP A 341 0.18 24.50 16.06
N SER A 342 -1.10 24.83 16.01
CA SER A 342 -1.79 25.57 17.09
C SER A 342 -2.75 24.67 17.86
N ILE A 343 -2.65 24.68 19.18
CA ILE A 343 -3.55 24.00 20.10
C ILE A 343 -4.37 25.07 20.85
N LYS A 344 -5.70 25.04 20.66
CA LYS A 344 -6.61 25.91 21.40
C LYS A 344 -6.85 25.31 22.79
N ASN A 345 -6.38 25.99 23.84
CA ASN A 345 -6.87 25.78 25.20
C ASN A 345 -7.84 26.91 25.56
N TYR A 346 -8.82 26.61 26.42
CA TYR A 346 -9.92 27.52 26.82
C TYR A 346 -9.48 28.91 27.35
N ARG A 347 -8.18 29.11 27.64
CA ARG A 347 -7.61 30.36 28.19
C ARG A 347 -6.30 30.83 27.54
N ASP A 348 -5.66 30.02 26.68
CA ASP A 348 -4.35 30.34 26.10
C ASP A 348 -4.11 29.52 24.82
N THR A 349 -3.56 30.12 23.76
CA THR A 349 -3.19 29.36 22.55
C THR A 349 -1.77 28.90 22.69
N ALA A 350 -1.53 27.59 22.52
CA ALA A 350 -0.21 27.02 22.56
C ALA A 350 0.22 26.50 21.18
N TYR A 351 1.53 26.39 20.98
CA TYR A 351 2.15 26.03 19.72
C TYR A 351 3.19 24.93 19.93
N LEU A 352 3.31 24.03 18.96
CA LEU A 352 4.37 23.02 18.96
C LEU A 352 4.62 22.47 17.56
N VAL A 353 5.80 21.88 17.37
CA VAL A 353 6.08 20.98 16.25
C VAL A 353 5.88 19.53 16.76
N LYS A 354 5.17 18.66 16.04
CA LYS A 354 4.78 17.32 16.55
C LYS A 354 5.84 16.25 16.29
N ALA A 355 6.75 16.50 15.35
CA ALA A 355 7.76 15.55 14.92
C ALA A 355 8.64 15.11 16.09
N ALA A 356 8.88 13.79 16.18
CA ALA A 356 9.75 13.22 17.21
C ALA A 356 11.21 13.63 16.98
N LYS A 357 12.03 13.63 18.04
CA LYS A 357 13.47 13.93 17.99
C LYS A 357 14.23 13.17 16.89
N SER A 358 13.88 11.90 16.65
CA SER A 358 14.51 11.07 15.60
C SER A 358 14.23 11.55 14.17
N LYS A 359 13.26 12.45 13.96
CA LYS A 359 12.89 13.00 12.66
C LYS A 359 13.64 14.30 12.31
N PHE A 360 14.52 14.80 13.18
CA PHE A 360 15.36 15.95 12.92
C PHE A 360 16.82 15.54 12.78
N LYS A 361 17.53 16.13 11.81
CA LYS A 361 18.98 16.06 11.68
C LYS A 361 19.54 17.46 11.53
N ILE A 362 20.22 17.96 12.56
CA ILE A 362 20.73 19.33 12.63
C ILE A 362 22.20 19.34 12.22
N ASN A 363 22.55 20.24 11.31
CA ASN A 363 23.91 20.61 10.96
C ASN A 363 24.13 22.07 11.40
N TYR A 364 25.16 22.30 12.21
CA TYR A 364 25.45 23.60 12.81
C TYR A 364 26.38 24.45 11.97
#